data_AF-A0A0W8D1U8-F1
#
_entry.id   AF-A0A0W8D1U8-F1
#
_cell.length_a   1.000
_cell.length_b   1.000
_cell.length_c   1.000
_cell.angle_alpha   90.00
_cell.angle_beta   90.00
_cell.angle_gamma   90.00
#
_symmetry.space_group_name_H-M   'P 1'
#
loop_
_entity.id
_entity.type
_entity.pdbx_description
1 polymer ?
#
loop_
_entity_poly.entity_id
_entity_poly.type
_entity_poly.pdbx_seq_one_letter_code
_entity_poly.pdbx_strand_id
1 'polypeptide(L)'
;MSLISKVAGLYQKSISKSLGMYGLKYDDALVDTAAVQTALHWIKGEDYQARTKRIARATDCSLKRSYLPDEIQAIQRPLDFYVSDKVVEAEKLAQERADLTRWLPCTTMLESSSWSAASARPPRPRPVSAKPTRVHTARPEIISYSHNNMGDEEEEEFVEDDDGEDDDGEFGAAAEREHQLQQQVRVQSQYQRRHWSGKPPSSGRPKSASTTRNAHDNDEKHRRSAASISIGYLRAASEKKKARDREFARELFREENEFKKKISVKIEQANKMMTAIGSSKSFGPAPSDIDGTRLRAAKIKPADRSQVQEELRSVLEGTIELTKILQEQLHELRLKGWNVAPRS
;
A
#
# COMPACT_ATOMS: atom_id res chain seq x y z
N MET A 1 -5.13 41.15 20.78
CA MET A 1 -5.04 39.78 20.20
C MET A 1 -6.23 39.55 19.29
N SER A 2 -6.02 38.98 18.10
CA SER A 2 -7.11 38.63 17.17
C SER A 2 -8.04 37.55 17.75
N LEU A 3 -9.30 37.52 17.31
CA LEU A 3 -10.23 36.42 17.60
C LEU A 3 -9.66 35.08 17.13
N ILE A 4 -9.00 35.07 15.98
CA ILE A 4 -8.34 33.90 15.39
C ILE A 4 -7.31 33.32 16.37
N SER A 5 -6.48 34.16 16.99
CA SER A 5 -5.48 33.73 17.98
C SER A 5 -6.12 33.09 19.23
N LYS A 6 -7.29 33.57 19.66
CA LYS A 6 -8.01 33.00 20.80
C LYS A 6 -8.59 31.62 20.45
N VAL A 7 -9.22 31.48 19.29
CA VAL A 7 -9.77 30.20 18.80
C VAL A 7 -8.65 29.19 18.57
N ALA A 8 -7.55 29.59 17.94
CA ALA A 8 -6.36 28.76 17.74
C ALA A 8 -5.81 28.25 19.09
N GLY A 9 -5.70 29.11 20.10
CA GLY A 9 -5.25 28.71 21.44
C GLY A 9 -6.18 27.72 22.16
N LEU A 10 -7.50 27.78 21.92
CA LEU A 10 -8.45 26.78 22.42
C LEU A 10 -8.30 25.44 21.69
N TYR A 11 -8.18 25.48 20.36
CA TYR A 11 -7.98 24.29 19.53
C TYR A 11 -6.65 23.58 19.84
N GLN A 12 -5.57 24.35 19.97
CA GLN A 12 -4.24 23.87 20.37
C GLN A 12 -4.26 23.16 21.72
N LYS A 13 -5.00 23.68 22.72
CA LYS A 13 -5.19 23.01 24.02
C LYS A 13 -5.97 21.70 23.89
N SER A 14 -7.01 21.67 23.05
CA SER A 14 -7.80 20.47 22.77
C SER A 14 -6.94 19.35 22.16
N ILE A 15 -6.16 19.67 21.11
CA ILE A 15 -5.21 18.73 20.48
C ILE A 15 -4.13 18.29 21.46
N SER A 16 -3.55 19.21 22.23
CA SER A 16 -2.51 18.87 23.21
C SER A 16 -3.03 17.86 24.24
N LYS A 17 -4.28 18.02 24.69
CA LYS A 17 -4.92 17.05 25.59
C LYS A 17 -5.13 15.70 24.90
N SER A 18 -5.70 15.66 23.69
CA SER A 18 -5.98 14.38 23.02
C SER A 18 -4.72 13.60 22.64
N LEU A 19 -3.66 14.28 22.18
CA LEU A 19 -2.35 13.66 21.93
C LEU A 19 -1.66 13.20 23.23
N GLY A 20 -1.78 14.00 24.30
CA GLY A 20 -1.27 13.65 25.63
C GLY A 20 -1.85 12.35 26.19
N MET A 21 -3.16 12.11 26.01
CA MET A 21 -3.85 10.90 26.44
C MET A 21 -3.30 9.59 25.83
N TYR A 22 -2.67 9.66 24.64
CA TYR A 22 -1.99 8.52 24.00
C TYR A 22 -0.46 8.59 24.08
N GLY A 23 0.09 9.71 24.59
CA GLY A 23 1.53 9.98 24.61
C GLY A 23 2.14 10.13 23.21
N LEU A 24 1.42 10.77 22.29
CA LEU A 24 1.91 11.15 20.97
C LEU A 24 2.41 12.60 20.97
N LYS A 25 3.33 12.92 20.06
CA LYS A 25 3.58 14.29 19.62
C LYS A 25 2.82 14.59 18.32
N TYR A 26 2.64 15.88 18.01
CA TYR A 26 1.95 16.35 16.82
C TYR A 26 2.55 15.75 15.52
N ASP A 27 3.88 15.74 15.42
CA ASP A 27 4.62 15.21 14.28
C ASP A 27 4.44 13.69 14.08
N ASP A 28 3.99 12.96 15.10
CA ASP A 28 3.70 11.53 14.99
C ASP A 28 2.38 11.27 14.23
N ALA A 29 1.50 12.27 14.18
CA ALA A 29 0.18 12.23 13.55
C ALA A 29 0.14 12.96 12.18
N LEU A 30 1.29 13.40 11.66
CA LEU A 30 1.39 13.93 10.30
C LEU A 30 1.09 12.82 9.27
N VAL A 31 0.43 13.19 8.17
CA VAL A 31 0.21 12.29 7.03
C VAL A 31 1.56 11.96 6.41
N ASP A 32 1.80 10.68 6.12
CA ASP A 32 3.03 10.17 5.50
C ASP A 32 3.14 10.58 4.01
N THR A 33 3.34 11.87 3.75
CA THR A 33 3.66 12.41 2.42
C THR A 33 5.09 12.05 2.02
N ALA A 34 5.42 12.19 0.73
CA ALA A 34 6.78 11.97 0.25
C ALA A 34 7.83 12.87 0.94
N ALA A 35 7.45 14.10 1.32
CA ALA A 35 8.31 15.02 2.07
C ALA A 35 8.47 14.60 3.54
N VAL A 36 7.41 14.10 4.18
CA VAL A 36 7.49 13.55 5.55
C VAL A 36 8.36 12.29 5.58
N GLN A 37 8.23 11.41 4.58
CA GLN A 37 9.05 10.18 4.50
C GLN A 37 10.54 10.47 4.25
N THR A 38 10.88 11.46 3.41
CA THR A 38 12.28 11.87 3.24
C THR A 38 12.84 12.58 4.47
N ALA A 39 12.06 13.45 5.12
CA ALA A 39 12.42 14.07 6.40
C ALA A 39 12.68 13.02 7.50
N LEU A 40 11.82 12.01 7.63
CA LEU A 40 11.99 10.90 8.57
C LEU A 40 13.24 10.05 8.27
N HIS A 41 13.69 9.95 7.01
CA HIS A 41 14.93 9.27 6.66
C HIS A 41 16.19 10.07 7.02
N TRP A 42 16.08 11.41 7.12
CA TRP A 42 17.17 12.27 7.58
C TRP A 42 17.31 12.25 9.11
N ILE A 43 16.20 12.07 9.83
CA ILE A 43 16.16 11.92 11.29
C ILE A 43 16.68 10.52 11.67
N LYS A 44 17.93 10.45 12.14
CA LYS A 44 18.61 9.19 12.48
C LYS A 44 18.83 9.07 13.98
N GLY A 45 18.91 7.84 14.47
CA GLY A 45 19.21 7.55 15.87
C GLY A 45 17.99 7.59 16.78
N GLU A 46 18.07 8.40 17.83
CA GLU A 46 17.15 8.30 18.98
C GLU A 46 15.73 8.80 18.68
N ASP A 47 15.57 9.91 17.95
CA ASP A 47 14.25 10.50 17.67
C ASP A 47 13.35 9.56 16.86
N TYR A 48 13.92 8.88 15.85
CA TYR A 48 13.20 7.89 15.06
C TYR A 48 12.75 6.70 15.93
N GLN A 49 13.64 6.18 16.79
CA GLN A 49 13.27 5.12 17.74
C GLN A 49 12.22 5.59 18.75
N ALA A 50 12.31 6.84 19.22
CA ALA A 50 11.35 7.45 20.12
C ALA A 50 9.98 7.65 19.45
N ARG A 51 9.94 7.99 18.15
CA ARG A 51 8.72 8.02 17.32
C ARG A 51 8.09 6.63 17.26
N THR A 52 8.85 5.61 16.86
CA THR A 52 8.36 4.24 16.75
C THR A 52 7.82 3.71 18.09
N LYS A 53 8.50 3.98 19.21
CA LYS A 53 8.03 3.64 20.57
C LYS A 53 6.73 4.37 20.96
N ARG A 54 6.60 5.66 20.63
CA ARG A 54 5.38 6.45 20.85
C ARG A 54 4.20 5.93 20.05
N ILE A 55 4.38 5.68 18.75
CA ILE A 55 3.36 5.12 17.86
C ILE A 55 2.91 3.73 18.36
N ALA A 56 3.85 2.82 18.66
CA ALA A 56 3.52 1.48 19.14
C ALA A 56 2.72 1.49 20.47
N ARG A 57 3.03 2.43 21.37
CA ARG A 57 2.26 2.62 22.61
C ARG A 57 0.87 3.20 22.34
N ALA A 58 0.76 4.17 21.44
CA ALA A 58 -0.52 4.76 21.08
C ALA A 58 -1.46 3.76 20.38
N THR A 59 -0.92 2.89 19.52
CA THR A 59 -1.69 1.81 18.89
C THR A 59 -2.14 0.75 19.91
N ASP A 60 -1.30 0.42 20.90
CA ASP A 60 -1.67 -0.48 22.01
C ASP A 60 -2.80 0.12 22.88
N CYS A 61 -2.69 1.40 23.27
CA CYS A 61 -3.75 2.14 23.96
C CYS A 61 -5.06 2.17 23.15
N SER A 62 -4.99 2.48 21.85
CA SER A 62 -6.14 2.50 20.95
C SER A 62 -6.81 1.13 20.83
N LEU A 63 -6.03 0.06 20.65
CA LEU A 63 -6.52 -1.32 20.58
C LEU A 63 -7.19 -1.76 21.89
N LYS A 64 -6.63 -1.37 23.03
CA LYS A 64 -7.17 -1.66 24.38
C LYS A 64 -8.30 -0.72 24.80
N ARG A 65 -8.60 0.33 24.02
CA ARG A 65 -9.52 1.42 24.35
C ARG A 65 -9.22 2.07 25.71
N SER A 66 -7.94 2.19 26.02
CA SER A 66 -7.42 2.78 27.26
C SER A 66 -6.51 3.97 26.98
N TYR A 67 -6.24 4.77 28.02
CA TYR A 67 -5.38 5.95 27.94
C TYR A 67 -4.14 5.77 28.82
N LEU A 68 -3.13 6.62 28.64
CA LEU A 68 -2.00 6.72 29.56
C LEU A 68 -2.46 7.13 30.97
N PRO A 69 -1.81 6.67 32.05
CA PRO A 69 -1.98 7.23 33.39
C PRO A 69 -1.72 8.74 33.42
N ASP A 70 -2.50 9.48 34.22
CA ASP A 70 -2.44 10.96 34.26
C ASP A 70 -1.04 11.51 34.62
N GLU A 71 -0.30 10.80 35.48
CA GLU A 71 1.10 11.11 35.81
C GLU A 71 2.00 11.12 34.56
N ILE A 72 1.81 10.16 33.66
CA ILE A 72 2.58 10.05 32.42
C ILE A 72 2.07 11.07 31.39
N GLN A 73 0.76 11.33 31.34
CA GLN A 73 0.18 12.38 30.49
C GLN A 73 0.77 13.77 30.84
N ALA A 74 0.91 14.09 32.12
CA ALA A 74 1.44 15.38 32.59
C ALA A 74 2.91 15.63 32.19
N ILE A 75 3.68 14.57 31.95
CA ILE A 75 5.08 14.64 31.48
C ILE A 75 5.15 14.86 29.96
N GLN A 76 4.10 14.55 29.19
CA GLN A 76 4.13 14.67 27.73
C GLN A 76 4.26 16.12 27.26
N ARG A 77 5.00 16.30 26.16
CA ARG A 77 5.10 17.58 25.43
C ARG A 77 4.63 17.39 23.99
N PRO A 78 3.32 17.44 23.71
CA PRO A 78 2.80 17.08 22.40
C PRO A 78 3.19 18.04 21.27
N LEU A 79 3.49 19.30 21.59
CA LEU A 79 3.86 20.36 20.65
C LEU A 79 5.37 20.61 20.58
N ASP A 80 6.16 19.58 20.87
CA ASP A 80 7.62 19.59 20.81
C ASP A 80 8.08 19.05 19.45
N PHE A 81 8.03 19.92 18.44
CA PHE A 81 8.25 19.57 17.04
C PHE A 81 9.71 19.16 16.78
N TYR A 82 9.89 18.05 16.06
CA TYR A 82 11.18 17.44 15.72
C TYR A 82 11.29 17.03 14.24
N VAL A 83 10.18 17.04 13.50
CA VAL A 83 10.08 16.69 12.08
C VAL A 83 9.77 17.92 11.21
N SER A 84 9.09 18.93 11.76
CA SER A 84 8.59 20.11 11.02
C SER A 84 9.64 20.78 10.14
N ASP A 85 10.81 21.12 10.70
CA ASP A 85 11.86 21.84 9.98
C ASP A 85 12.40 21.00 8.80
N LYS A 86 12.46 19.68 8.99
CA LYS A 86 12.92 18.73 7.97
C LYS A 86 11.90 18.48 6.87
N VAL A 87 10.61 18.60 7.17
CA VAL A 87 9.55 18.61 6.15
C VAL A 87 9.64 19.86 5.29
N VAL A 88 9.82 21.03 5.89
CA VAL A 88 9.99 22.30 5.15
C VAL A 88 11.23 22.26 4.26
N GLU A 89 12.36 21.73 4.76
CA GLU A 89 13.56 21.47 3.95
C GLU A 89 13.28 20.50 2.77
N ALA A 90 12.53 19.42 3.01
CA ALA A 90 12.19 18.43 2.00
C ALA A 90 11.21 18.96 0.93
N GLU A 91 10.18 19.69 1.33
CA GLU A 91 9.24 20.36 0.43
C GLU A 91 9.95 21.42 -0.43
N LYS A 92 10.85 22.21 0.16
CA LYS A 92 11.66 23.18 -0.58
C LYS A 92 12.55 22.51 -1.62
N LEU A 93 13.27 21.44 -1.27
CA LEU A 93 14.09 20.68 -2.22
C LEU A 93 13.25 19.98 -3.30
N ALA A 94 12.04 19.53 -2.97
CA ALA A 94 11.11 18.99 -3.96
C ALA A 94 10.61 20.07 -4.93
N GLN A 95 10.30 21.27 -4.44
CA GLN A 95 9.90 22.42 -5.24
C GLN A 95 11.06 22.90 -6.14
N GLU A 96 12.28 23.04 -5.61
CA GLU A 96 13.47 23.39 -6.39
C GLU A 96 13.73 22.38 -7.53
N ARG A 97 13.58 21.08 -7.26
CA ARG A 97 13.66 20.04 -8.30
C ARG A 97 12.50 20.12 -9.31
N ALA A 98 11.29 20.42 -8.85
CA ALA A 98 10.13 20.56 -9.71
C ALA A 98 10.29 21.77 -10.64
N ASP A 99 10.75 22.91 -10.14
CA ASP A 99 10.99 24.11 -10.94
C ASP A 99 12.13 23.93 -11.95
N LEU A 100 13.21 23.23 -11.59
CA LEU A 100 14.26 22.84 -12.53
C LEU A 100 13.72 21.88 -13.61
N THR A 101 12.89 20.92 -13.25
CA THR A 101 12.31 19.94 -14.20
C THR A 101 11.21 20.56 -15.06
N ARG A 102 10.48 21.57 -14.55
CA ARG A 102 9.35 22.23 -15.22
C ARG A 102 9.76 22.97 -16.51
N TRP A 103 11.00 23.42 -16.60
CA TRP A 103 11.56 24.08 -17.78
C TRP A 103 12.31 23.14 -18.73
N LEU A 104 12.46 21.85 -18.37
CA LEU A 104 12.90 20.83 -19.32
C LEU A 104 11.67 20.37 -20.13
N PRO A 105 11.58 20.68 -21.44
CA PRO A 105 10.54 20.08 -22.26
C PRO A 105 10.71 18.56 -22.22
N CYS A 106 9.59 17.84 -22.05
CA CYS A 106 9.58 16.39 -21.98
C CYS A 106 9.84 15.77 -23.37
N THR A 107 11.11 15.76 -23.80
CA THR A 107 11.57 15.17 -25.07
C THR A 107 12.67 14.12 -24.90
N THR A 108 13.06 13.76 -23.66
CA THR A 108 14.16 12.81 -23.39
C THR A 108 13.75 11.61 -22.52
N MET A 109 12.46 11.29 -22.42
CA MET A 109 11.94 10.12 -21.68
C MET A 109 11.21 9.11 -22.58
N LEU A 110 11.58 9.03 -23.87
CA LEU A 110 11.23 7.90 -24.74
C LEU A 110 12.43 7.32 -25.52
N GLU A 111 13.63 7.90 -25.41
CA GLU A 111 14.78 7.57 -26.26
C GLU A 111 16.09 7.37 -25.46
N SER A 112 16.00 6.59 -24.38
CA SER A 112 17.16 6.12 -23.62
C SER A 112 17.09 4.63 -23.28
N SER A 113 16.54 3.83 -24.21
CA SER A 113 16.57 2.35 -24.19
C SER A 113 17.37 1.76 -25.38
N SER A 114 18.16 2.58 -26.08
CA SER A 114 18.90 2.19 -27.29
C SER A 114 20.37 2.67 -27.29
N TRP A 115 21.04 2.63 -26.13
CA TRP A 115 22.51 2.78 -26.10
C TRP A 115 23.21 1.42 -26.31
N SER A 116 23.88 1.32 -27.45
CA SER A 116 25.05 0.46 -27.68
C SER A 116 24.87 -1.04 -27.96
N ALA A 117 24.12 -1.36 -29.03
CA ALA A 117 24.38 -2.55 -29.83
C ALA A 117 25.47 -2.29 -30.90
N ALA A 118 26.68 -1.88 -30.48
CA ALA A 118 27.81 -1.65 -31.39
C ALA A 118 29.18 -1.78 -30.69
N SER A 119 29.67 -3.01 -30.57
CA SER A 119 31.11 -3.25 -30.36
C SER A 119 31.51 -4.52 -31.10
N ALA A 120 32.07 -4.31 -32.30
CA ALA A 120 32.47 -5.38 -33.20
C ALA A 120 33.60 -6.23 -32.60
N ARG A 121 33.46 -7.55 -32.70
CA ARG A 121 34.60 -8.48 -32.66
C ARG A 121 34.72 -9.15 -34.03
N PRO A 122 35.91 -9.14 -34.66
CA PRO A 122 36.12 -9.78 -35.96
C PRO A 122 36.14 -11.31 -35.83
N PRO A 123 35.77 -12.05 -36.88
CA PRO A 123 35.84 -13.51 -36.86
C PRO A 123 37.29 -14.00 -36.90
N ARG A 124 37.59 -15.07 -36.16
CA ARG A 124 38.82 -15.87 -36.32
C ARG A 124 38.49 -17.33 -36.70
N PRO A 125 39.38 -18.01 -37.43
CA PRO A 125 39.03 -19.21 -38.17
C PRO A 125 39.01 -20.49 -37.33
N ARG A 126 38.34 -21.51 -37.86
CA ARG A 126 38.31 -22.88 -37.33
C ARG A 126 39.65 -23.60 -37.59
N PRO A 127 40.15 -24.40 -36.63
CA PRO A 127 40.94 -25.59 -36.93
C PRO A 127 40.08 -26.86 -36.86
N VAL A 128 40.53 -27.90 -37.56
CA VAL A 128 39.85 -29.20 -37.72
C VAL A 128 40.43 -30.28 -36.79
N SER A 129 39.62 -31.29 -36.51
CA SER A 129 40.00 -32.67 -36.13
C SER A 129 40.85 -32.91 -34.86
N ALA A 130 40.22 -33.46 -33.82
CA ALA A 130 40.61 -34.75 -33.21
C ALA A 130 39.63 -35.21 -32.12
N LYS A 131 39.44 -36.54 -32.01
CA LYS A 131 38.83 -37.27 -30.88
C LYS A 131 39.85 -38.36 -30.45
N PRO A 132 39.69 -39.03 -29.29
CA PRO A 132 39.10 -38.59 -28.01
C PRO A 132 40.00 -38.95 -26.80
N THR A 133 39.75 -38.36 -25.62
CA THR A 133 40.14 -38.99 -24.33
C THR A 133 39.10 -38.74 -23.24
N ARG A 134 38.83 -39.78 -22.45
CA ARG A 134 37.84 -39.87 -21.37
C ARG A 134 38.53 -39.70 -20.00
N VAL A 135 38.03 -38.83 -19.12
CA VAL A 135 37.98 -39.00 -17.64
C VAL A 135 36.82 -38.16 -17.07
N HIS A 136 36.25 -38.63 -15.95
CA HIS A 136 35.06 -38.12 -15.27
C HIS A 136 35.30 -36.85 -14.42
N THR A 137 34.28 -35.98 -14.32
CA THR A 137 33.76 -35.43 -13.05
C THR A 137 32.42 -34.73 -13.29
N ALA A 138 31.48 -34.81 -12.34
CA ALA A 138 30.15 -34.19 -12.46
C ALA A 138 29.77 -33.38 -11.20
N ARG A 139 29.44 -32.10 -11.39
CA ARG A 139 28.65 -31.24 -10.49
C ARG A 139 28.00 -30.12 -11.32
N PRO A 140 26.95 -29.45 -10.82
CA PRO A 140 25.85 -29.01 -11.68
C PRO A 140 25.87 -27.51 -11.99
N GLU A 141 25.43 -27.16 -13.20
CA GLU A 141 25.07 -25.80 -13.59
C GLU A 141 23.55 -25.61 -13.56
N ILE A 142 23.14 -24.38 -13.30
CA ILE A 142 21.75 -23.94 -13.14
C ILE A 142 21.23 -23.52 -14.53
N ILE A 143 20.19 -24.17 -15.02
CA ILE A 143 19.56 -23.80 -16.30
C ILE A 143 18.40 -22.84 -16.03
N SER A 144 18.59 -21.57 -16.41
CA SER A 144 17.50 -20.62 -16.65
C SER A 144 16.96 -20.83 -18.06
N TYR A 145 15.66 -21.12 -18.21
CA TYR A 145 14.99 -21.03 -19.51
C TYR A 145 14.11 -19.79 -19.58
N SER A 146 14.45 -18.91 -20.52
CA SER A 146 13.54 -17.89 -21.05
C SER A 146 12.54 -18.59 -21.98
N HIS A 147 11.27 -18.20 -21.91
CA HIS A 147 10.28 -18.59 -22.90
C HIS A 147 9.53 -17.34 -23.38
N ASN A 148 9.44 -17.19 -24.70
CA ASN A 148 8.77 -16.06 -25.32
C ASN A 148 7.32 -16.47 -25.60
N ASN A 149 6.35 -15.63 -25.23
CA ASN A 149 4.98 -15.81 -25.70
C ASN A 149 4.92 -15.51 -27.20
N MET A 150 4.75 -16.54 -28.02
CA MET A 150 3.91 -16.42 -29.21
C MET A 150 2.46 -16.52 -28.75
N GLY A 151 1.58 -15.78 -29.41
CA GLY A 151 0.14 -15.89 -29.17
C GLY A 151 -0.44 -17.05 -29.98
N ASP A 152 -1.44 -17.70 -29.40
CA ASP A 152 -2.43 -18.49 -30.12
C ASP A 152 -3.81 -17.91 -29.81
N GLU A 153 -4.69 -17.96 -30.80
CA GLU A 153 -6.06 -17.50 -30.75
C GLU A 153 -6.91 -18.66 -30.19
N GLU A 154 -7.63 -18.45 -29.08
CA GLU A 154 -8.59 -19.44 -28.57
C GLU A 154 -10.01 -18.88 -28.64
N GLU A 155 -10.90 -19.68 -29.23
CA GLU A 155 -12.28 -19.36 -29.59
C GLU A 155 -13.19 -19.34 -28.36
N GLU A 156 -14.24 -18.52 -28.37
CA GLU A 156 -15.23 -18.52 -27.28
C GLU A 156 -16.12 -19.76 -27.34
N GLU A 157 -15.86 -20.74 -26.47
CA GLU A 157 -16.75 -21.89 -26.26
C GLU A 157 -17.96 -21.48 -25.42
N PHE A 158 -19.11 -21.33 -26.08
CA PHE A 158 -20.42 -21.12 -25.48
C PHE A 158 -20.87 -22.41 -24.78
N VAL A 159 -20.77 -22.44 -23.45
CA VAL A 159 -21.29 -23.55 -22.62
C VAL A 159 -22.74 -23.23 -22.26
N GLU A 160 -23.68 -24.04 -22.75
CA GLU A 160 -25.08 -24.01 -22.35
C GLU A 160 -25.25 -24.50 -20.91
N ASP A 161 -26.15 -23.86 -20.15
CA ASP A 161 -26.51 -24.31 -18.79
C ASP A 161 -27.26 -25.67 -18.88
N ASP A 162 -26.76 -26.68 -18.17
CA ASP A 162 -27.41 -28.00 -18.02
C ASP A 162 -27.84 -28.20 -16.56
N ASP A 163 -29.14 -28.38 -16.35
CA ASP A 163 -29.83 -28.31 -15.05
C ASP A 163 -29.71 -29.64 -14.27
N GLY A 164 -28.48 -30.03 -13.90
CA GLY A 164 -28.22 -31.27 -13.16
C GLY A 164 -28.63 -31.25 -11.68
N GLU A 165 -29.85 -31.71 -11.38
CA GLU A 165 -30.27 -32.09 -10.02
C GLU A 165 -29.67 -33.46 -9.62
N ASP A 166 -28.56 -33.49 -8.88
CA ASP A 166 -27.97 -34.74 -8.34
C ASP A 166 -27.58 -34.66 -6.84
N ASP A 167 -28.42 -35.31 -6.03
CA ASP A 167 -28.16 -36.05 -4.77
C ASP A 167 -27.23 -35.44 -3.68
N ASP A 168 -27.84 -34.80 -2.66
CA ASP A 168 -27.20 -34.30 -1.45
C ASP A 168 -27.01 -35.35 -0.32
N GLY A 169 -27.19 -36.65 -0.61
CA GLY A 169 -27.34 -37.71 0.39
C GLY A 169 -26.09 -38.22 1.14
N GLU A 170 -24.89 -38.25 0.53
CA GLU A 170 -23.81 -39.16 1.02
C GLU A 170 -22.40 -38.55 1.23
N PHE A 171 -22.30 -37.38 1.90
CA PHE A 171 -20.98 -36.89 2.38
C PHE A 171 -20.88 -36.69 3.91
N GLY A 172 -21.98 -36.46 4.62
CA GLY A 172 -21.96 -36.23 6.07
C GLY A 172 -21.52 -37.46 6.89
N ALA A 173 -22.01 -38.64 6.53
CA ALA A 173 -21.84 -39.88 7.31
C ALA A 173 -20.39 -40.44 7.30
N ALA A 174 -19.53 -39.98 6.40
CA ALA A 174 -18.10 -40.34 6.38
C ALA A 174 -17.29 -39.46 7.35
N ALA A 175 -17.49 -38.13 7.29
CA ALA A 175 -16.81 -37.16 8.14
C ALA A 175 -17.11 -37.36 9.64
N GLU A 176 -18.36 -37.70 9.97
CA GLU A 176 -18.78 -37.90 11.36
C GLU A 176 -18.16 -39.17 11.98
N ARG A 177 -18.00 -40.25 11.19
CA ARG A 177 -17.29 -41.48 11.62
C ARG A 177 -15.81 -41.24 11.90
N GLU A 178 -15.12 -40.43 11.08
CA GLU A 178 -13.70 -40.12 11.29
C GLU A 178 -13.50 -39.28 12.57
N HIS A 179 -14.34 -38.27 12.80
CA HIS A 179 -14.30 -37.44 14.01
C HIS A 179 -14.52 -38.27 15.28
N GLN A 180 -15.43 -39.25 15.26
CA GLN A 180 -15.75 -40.08 16.42
C GLN A 180 -14.62 -41.07 16.77
N LEU A 181 -13.93 -41.65 15.78
CA LEU A 181 -12.71 -42.44 15.98
C LEU A 181 -11.59 -41.59 16.61
N GLN A 182 -11.43 -40.35 16.14
CA GLN A 182 -10.39 -39.43 16.64
C GLN A 182 -10.62 -39.03 18.11
N GLN A 183 -11.89 -38.95 18.55
CA GLN A 183 -12.22 -38.76 19.97
C GLN A 183 -11.89 -40.00 20.83
N GLN A 184 -12.16 -41.22 20.37
CA GLN A 184 -11.83 -42.44 21.11
C GLN A 184 -10.32 -42.59 21.36
N VAL A 185 -9.48 -42.32 20.35
CA VAL A 185 -8.01 -42.36 20.48
C VAL A 185 -7.52 -41.37 21.54
N ARG A 186 -8.16 -40.20 21.65
CA ARG A 186 -7.77 -39.16 22.62
C ARG A 186 -8.02 -39.58 24.07
N VAL A 187 -9.11 -40.32 24.34
CA VAL A 187 -9.46 -40.78 25.69
C VAL A 187 -8.48 -41.85 26.22
N GLN A 188 -8.05 -42.81 25.37
CA GLN A 188 -7.09 -43.84 25.80
C GLN A 188 -5.72 -43.26 26.20
N SER A 189 -5.28 -42.16 25.56
CA SER A 189 -3.97 -41.54 25.80
C SER A 189 -3.78 -41.00 27.23
N GLN A 190 -4.85 -40.70 27.96
CA GLN A 190 -4.76 -40.12 29.31
C GLN A 190 -4.52 -41.15 30.43
N TYR A 191 -4.83 -42.43 30.21
CA TYR A 191 -4.73 -43.45 31.27
C TYR A 191 -3.30 -43.98 31.52
N GLN A 192 -2.34 -43.78 30.61
CA GLN A 192 -0.97 -44.28 30.76
C GLN A 192 0.01 -43.28 31.42
N ARG A 193 -0.45 -42.12 31.91
CA ARG A 193 0.45 -41.02 32.36
C ARG A 193 0.42 -40.69 33.87
N ARG A 194 0.09 -41.68 34.74
CA ARG A 194 0.00 -41.49 36.20
C ARG A 194 0.53 -42.66 37.04
N HIS A 195 1.82 -42.99 36.97
CA HIS A 195 2.47 -43.91 37.94
C HIS A 195 4.01 -43.94 37.86
N TRP A 196 4.70 -42.81 38.03
CA TRP A 196 6.15 -42.81 38.31
C TRP A 196 6.52 -41.77 39.37
N SER A 197 6.65 -42.24 40.61
CA SER A 197 7.16 -41.49 41.77
C SER A 197 8.12 -42.39 42.55
N GLY A 198 9.41 -42.04 42.61
CA GLY A 198 10.40 -42.79 43.39
C GLY A 198 11.86 -42.60 42.95
N LYS A 199 12.72 -42.21 43.90
CA LYS A 199 14.20 -42.17 43.86
C LYS A 199 14.70 -42.51 45.29
N PRO A 200 15.97 -42.91 45.50
CA PRO A 200 16.86 -43.70 44.65
C PRO A 200 17.16 -45.03 45.42
N PRO A 201 18.27 -45.30 46.15
CA PRO A 201 19.72 -45.11 45.94
C PRO A 201 20.49 -46.43 45.67
N SER A 202 21.74 -46.32 45.16
CA SER A 202 22.97 -46.99 45.68
C SER A 202 24.07 -47.20 44.62
N SER A 203 25.29 -47.39 45.15
CA SER A 203 26.62 -47.56 44.55
C SER A 203 26.81 -48.60 43.44
N GLY A 204 27.71 -48.31 42.49
CA GLY A 204 28.34 -49.31 41.60
C GLY A 204 29.50 -48.76 40.74
N ARG A 205 30.71 -49.33 40.89
CA ARG A 205 31.93 -49.01 40.09
C ARG A 205 31.97 -49.84 38.77
N PRO A 206 32.95 -49.64 37.86
CA PRO A 206 32.75 -49.87 36.42
C PRO A 206 33.37 -51.18 35.90
N LYS A 207 33.12 -51.49 34.62
CA LYS A 207 34.15 -51.91 33.63
C LYS A 207 33.57 -52.15 32.23
N SER A 208 34.41 -51.85 31.22
CA SER A 208 34.59 -52.55 29.93
C SER A 208 33.38 -53.06 29.14
N ALA A 209 33.19 -52.56 27.91
CA ALA A 209 33.36 -53.36 26.69
C ALA A 209 32.95 -52.56 25.43
N SER A 210 33.83 -52.61 24.44
CA SER A 210 33.64 -52.22 23.05
C SER A 210 32.40 -52.83 22.39
N THR A 211 31.62 -52.01 21.69
CA THR A 211 30.96 -52.39 20.42
C THR A 211 31.04 -51.23 19.45
N THR A 212 31.64 -51.48 18.28
CA THR A 212 31.72 -50.54 17.17
C THR A 212 30.52 -50.71 16.22
N ARG A 213 30.32 -49.68 15.38
CA ARG A 213 29.48 -49.63 14.16
C ARG A 213 28.01 -49.20 14.32
N ASN A 214 27.59 -48.41 13.32
CA ASN A 214 26.23 -48.01 12.93
C ASN A 214 25.69 -46.70 13.55
N ALA A 215 26.36 -45.58 13.22
CA ALA A 215 25.92 -44.22 13.55
C ALA A 215 25.66 -43.34 12.31
N HIS A 216 25.33 -43.92 11.14
CA HIS A 216 25.27 -43.18 9.87
C HIS A 216 24.07 -43.50 8.95
N ASP A 217 22.92 -43.88 9.51
CA ASP A 217 21.68 -44.16 8.73
C ASP A 217 20.39 -43.46 9.23
N ASN A 218 20.45 -42.68 10.33
CA ASN A 218 19.25 -42.09 10.95
C ASN A 218 18.91 -40.66 10.50
N ASP A 219 19.85 -39.88 9.97
CA ASP A 219 19.61 -38.51 9.51
C ASP A 219 18.85 -38.42 8.18
N GLU A 220 19.06 -39.40 7.28
CA GLU A 220 18.44 -39.42 5.95
C GLU A 220 16.91 -39.59 6.02
N LYS A 221 16.40 -40.29 7.04
CA LYS A 221 14.96 -40.41 7.31
C LYS A 221 14.35 -39.10 7.82
N HIS A 222 15.01 -38.39 8.73
CA HIS A 222 14.47 -37.16 9.32
C HIS A 222 14.40 -36.00 8.33
N ARG A 223 15.35 -35.91 7.37
CA ARG A 223 15.24 -34.93 6.28
C ARG A 223 14.11 -35.21 5.30
N ARG A 224 13.72 -36.46 5.08
CA ARG A 224 12.60 -36.83 4.21
C ARG A 224 11.24 -36.60 4.88
N SER A 225 11.14 -36.75 6.20
CA SER A 225 9.91 -36.48 6.96
C SER A 225 9.51 -34.99 7.01
N ALA A 226 10.45 -34.06 6.87
CA ALA A 226 10.14 -32.63 6.75
C ALA A 226 9.56 -32.26 5.36
N ALA A 227 9.92 -33.03 4.32
CA ALA A 227 9.41 -32.87 2.96
C ALA A 227 8.07 -33.60 2.73
N SER A 228 7.61 -34.44 3.67
CA SER A 228 6.38 -35.21 3.58
C SER A 228 5.18 -34.53 4.26
N ILE A 229 5.06 -33.20 4.16
CA ILE A 229 3.75 -32.55 4.28
C ILE A 229 2.89 -33.13 3.16
N SER A 230 1.87 -33.92 3.52
CA SER A 230 1.18 -34.75 2.54
C SER A 230 0.56 -33.90 1.42
N ILE A 231 0.55 -34.44 0.19
CA ILE A 231 -0.08 -33.79 -0.96
C ILE A 231 -1.56 -33.46 -0.64
N GLY A 232 -2.22 -34.28 0.19
CA GLY A 232 -3.56 -34.01 0.72
C GLY A 232 -3.66 -32.73 1.55
N TYR A 233 -2.67 -32.43 2.43
CA TYR A 233 -2.65 -31.17 3.17
C TYR A 233 -2.49 -29.96 2.25
N LEU A 234 -1.64 -30.05 1.22
CA LEU A 234 -1.48 -28.97 0.23
C LEU A 234 -2.76 -28.74 -0.58
N ARG A 235 -3.44 -29.82 -0.99
CA ARG A 235 -4.76 -29.75 -1.65
C ARG A 235 -5.80 -29.09 -0.75
N ALA A 236 -5.98 -29.58 0.48
CA ALA A 236 -6.91 -29.01 1.45
C ALA A 236 -6.63 -27.53 1.78
N ALA A 237 -5.34 -27.14 1.88
CA ALA A 237 -4.94 -25.75 2.06
C ALA A 237 -5.27 -24.87 0.84
N SER A 238 -5.05 -25.38 -0.38
CA SER A 238 -5.39 -24.68 -1.63
C SER A 238 -6.91 -24.53 -1.83
N GLU A 239 -7.67 -25.56 -1.46
CA GLU A 239 -9.13 -25.57 -1.52
C GLU A 239 -9.75 -24.62 -0.50
N LYS A 240 -9.23 -24.62 0.74
CA LYS A 240 -9.61 -23.63 1.77
C LYS A 240 -9.24 -22.19 1.39
N LYS A 241 -8.20 -21.98 0.57
CA LYS A 241 -7.94 -20.68 -0.04
C LYS A 241 -8.99 -20.34 -1.10
N LYS A 242 -9.22 -21.23 -2.07
CA LYS A 242 -10.22 -21.06 -3.14
C LYS A 242 -11.64 -20.83 -2.61
N ALA A 243 -12.02 -21.46 -1.50
CA ALA A 243 -13.28 -21.25 -0.80
C ALA A 243 -13.41 -19.82 -0.26
N ARG A 244 -12.39 -19.32 0.46
CA ARG A 244 -12.37 -17.93 0.97
C ARG A 244 -12.34 -16.90 -0.16
N ASP A 245 -11.60 -17.17 -1.24
CA ASP A 245 -11.54 -16.28 -2.40
C ASP A 245 -12.92 -16.21 -3.10
N ARG A 246 -13.66 -17.34 -3.17
CA ARG A 246 -15.06 -17.38 -3.65
C ARG A 246 -16.04 -16.67 -2.71
N GLU A 247 -15.89 -16.81 -1.40
CA GLU A 247 -16.72 -16.07 -0.41
C GLU A 247 -16.50 -14.57 -0.52
N PHE A 248 -15.24 -14.12 -0.60
CA PHE A 248 -14.87 -12.72 -0.77
C PHE A 248 -15.44 -12.14 -2.07
N ALA A 249 -15.37 -12.87 -3.18
CA ALA A 249 -15.98 -12.45 -4.45
C ALA A 249 -17.50 -12.25 -4.33
N ARG A 250 -18.22 -13.18 -3.66
CA ARG A 250 -19.67 -13.04 -3.43
C ARG A 250 -20.01 -11.83 -2.56
N GLU A 251 -19.18 -11.52 -1.56
CA GLU A 251 -19.41 -10.36 -0.69
C GLU A 251 -19.15 -9.04 -1.43
N LEU A 252 -18.10 -8.96 -2.25
CA LEU A 252 -17.87 -7.81 -3.15
C LEU A 252 -19.08 -7.55 -4.07
N PHE A 253 -19.64 -8.59 -4.69
CA PHE A 253 -20.84 -8.43 -5.53
C PHE A 253 -22.08 -7.99 -4.73
N ARG A 254 -22.19 -8.33 -3.43
CA ARG A 254 -23.26 -7.81 -2.56
C ARG A 254 -23.07 -6.34 -2.24
N GLU A 255 -21.87 -5.95 -1.81
CA GLU A 255 -21.52 -4.57 -1.51
C GLU A 255 -21.70 -3.66 -2.73
N GLU A 256 -21.22 -4.08 -3.91
CA GLU A 256 -21.40 -3.35 -5.17
C GLU A 256 -22.88 -3.11 -5.48
N ASN A 257 -23.71 -4.16 -5.36
CA ASN A 257 -25.15 -4.04 -5.58
C ASN A 257 -25.84 -3.13 -4.54
N GLU A 258 -25.38 -3.12 -3.28
CA GLU A 258 -25.85 -2.15 -2.29
C GLU A 258 -25.44 -0.71 -2.65
N PHE A 259 -24.20 -0.48 -3.07
CA PHE A 259 -23.74 0.85 -3.48
C PHE A 259 -24.49 1.34 -4.71
N LYS A 260 -24.71 0.49 -5.72
CA LYS A 260 -25.51 0.78 -6.92
C LYS A 260 -26.94 1.21 -6.56
N LYS A 261 -27.60 0.50 -5.63
CA LYS A 261 -28.91 0.90 -5.08
C LYS A 261 -28.86 2.24 -4.34
N LYS A 262 -27.88 2.43 -3.45
CA LYS A 262 -27.68 3.70 -2.70
C LYS A 262 -27.42 4.89 -3.64
N ILE A 263 -26.73 4.68 -4.75
CA ILE A 263 -26.47 5.69 -5.79
C ILE A 263 -27.76 6.03 -6.55
N SER A 264 -28.57 5.04 -6.98
CA SER A 264 -29.86 5.28 -7.65
C SER A 264 -30.79 6.15 -6.79
N VAL A 265 -30.97 5.77 -5.51
CA VAL A 265 -31.83 6.52 -4.57
C VAL A 265 -31.34 7.97 -4.39
N LYS A 266 -30.02 8.20 -4.34
CA LYS A 266 -29.45 9.56 -4.28
C LYS A 266 -29.67 10.36 -5.56
N ILE A 267 -29.57 9.72 -6.73
CA ILE A 267 -29.86 10.35 -8.03
C ILE A 267 -31.33 10.75 -8.11
N GLU A 268 -32.25 9.85 -7.72
CA GLU A 268 -33.69 10.11 -7.65
C GLU A 268 -34.02 11.26 -6.68
N GLN A 269 -33.43 11.25 -5.49
CA GLN A 269 -33.60 12.33 -4.49
C GLN A 269 -33.07 13.67 -5.03
N ALA A 270 -31.90 13.69 -5.65
CA ALA A 270 -31.33 14.90 -6.25
C ALA A 270 -32.21 15.43 -7.39
N ASN A 271 -32.66 14.55 -8.30
CA ASN A 271 -33.57 14.91 -9.39
C ASN A 271 -34.90 15.48 -8.86
N LYS A 272 -35.48 14.88 -7.81
CA LYS A 272 -36.68 15.40 -7.13
C LYS A 272 -36.46 16.81 -6.57
N MET A 273 -35.30 17.09 -5.99
CA MET A 273 -34.95 18.43 -5.51
C MET A 273 -34.74 19.43 -6.65
N MET A 274 -34.11 19.03 -7.76
CA MET A 274 -33.90 19.90 -8.93
C MET A 274 -35.22 20.31 -9.58
N THR A 275 -36.16 19.36 -9.72
CA THR A 275 -37.53 19.65 -10.20
C THR A 275 -38.26 20.62 -9.27
N ALA A 276 -38.14 20.46 -7.95
CA ALA A 276 -38.77 21.37 -6.98
C ALA A 276 -38.20 22.81 -7.02
N ILE A 277 -36.95 22.98 -7.45
CA ILE A 277 -36.28 24.28 -7.66
C ILE A 277 -36.59 24.85 -9.06
N GLY A 278 -37.29 24.11 -9.93
CA GLY A 278 -37.58 24.51 -11.31
C GLY A 278 -36.36 24.41 -12.25
N SER A 279 -35.33 23.65 -11.86
CA SER A 279 -34.11 23.51 -12.64
C SER A 279 -34.18 22.33 -13.61
N SER A 280 -33.91 22.57 -14.90
CA SER A 280 -33.94 21.56 -15.97
C SER A 280 -32.77 20.57 -15.97
N LYS A 281 -31.94 20.54 -14.92
CA LYS A 281 -30.77 19.66 -14.82
C LYS A 281 -31.13 18.35 -14.13
N SER A 282 -30.91 17.23 -14.81
CA SER A 282 -31.02 15.89 -14.26
C SER A 282 -29.65 15.23 -14.09
N PHE A 283 -29.52 14.45 -13.02
CA PHE A 283 -28.42 13.54 -12.79
C PHE A 283 -28.81 12.14 -13.31
N GLY A 284 -27.83 11.44 -13.87
CA GLY A 284 -27.95 10.03 -14.27
C GLY A 284 -26.83 9.19 -13.64
N PRO A 285 -26.91 7.85 -13.74
CA PRO A 285 -25.81 6.99 -13.34
C PRO A 285 -24.55 7.32 -14.15
N ALA A 286 -23.38 7.29 -13.51
CA ALA A 286 -22.11 7.43 -14.22
C ALA A 286 -21.97 6.27 -15.23
N PRO A 287 -21.43 6.51 -16.44
CA PRO A 287 -21.02 5.43 -17.33
C PRO A 287 -20.02 4.54 -16.58
N SER A 288 -20.29 3.24 -16.52
CA SER A 288 -19.34 2.28 -15.99
C SER A 288 -18.24 2.07 -17.02
N ASP A 289 -17.00 2.46 -16.70
CA ASP A 289 -15.79 2.32 -17.55
C ASP A 289 -15.34 0.85 -17.77
N ILE A 290 -16.27 -0.11 -17.67
CA ILE A 290 -16.03 -1.56 -17.75
C ILE A 290 -15.97 -2.04 -19.21
N ASP A 291 -16.70 -1.39 -20.12
CA ASP A 291 -16.55 -1.65 -21.55
C ASP A 291 -15.32 -0.90 -22.08
N GLY A 292 -14.23 -1.64 -22.31
CA GLY A 292 -12.96 -1.17 -22.87
C GLY A 292 -13.03 -0.63 -24.31
N THR A 293 -14.22 -0.30 -24.83
CA THR A 293 -14.38 0.36 -26.12
C THR A 293 -14.23 1.88 -25.96
N ARG A 294 -13.24 2.44 -26.67
CA ARG A 294 -13.07 3.89 -26.88
C ARG A 294 -14.30 4.50 -27.56
N LEU A 295 -15.33 4.84 -26.81
CA LEU A 295 -16.48 5.60 -27.30
C LEU A 295 -16.50 7.02 -26.75
N ARG A 296 -15.72 7.85 -27.45
CA ARG A 296 -15.95 9.28 -27.69
C ARG A 296 -16.58 10.03 -26.50
N ALA A 297 -15.71 10.62 -25.68
CA ALA A 297 -16.08 11.69 -24.77
C ALA A 297 -17.12 12.61 -25.44
N ALA A 298 -18.30 12.71 -24.82
CA ALA A 298 -19.32 13.64 -25.26
C ALA A 298 -18.66 15.02 -25.33
N LYS A 299 -18.70 15.63 -26.52
CA LYS A 299 -18.16 16.98 -26.73
C LYS A 299 -18.99 17.96 -25.92
N ILE A 300 -18.63 18.12 -24.65
CA ILE A 300 -18.65 19.43 -24.00
C ILE A 300 -17.89 20.31 -24.99
N LYS A 301 -18.62 21.19 -25.71
CA LYS A 301 -17.99 22.15 -26.60
C LYS A 301 -16.99 22.91 -25.72
N PRO A 302 -15.67 22.85 -26.00
CA PRO A 302 -14.74 23.66 -25.24
C PRO A 302 -15.22 25.10 -25.37
N ALA A 303 -15.26 25.84 -24.25
CA ALA A 303 -15.60 27.26 -24.29
C ALA A 303 -14.77 27.93 -25.40
N ASP A 304 -15.44 28.70 -26.26
CA ASP A 304 -14.85 29.09 -27.54
C ASP A 304 -13.52 29.80 -27.27
N ARG A 305 -12.44 29.30 -27.87
CA ARG A 305 -11.09 29.78 -27.53
C ARG A 305 -10.92 31.28 -27.80
N SER A 306 -11.71 31.83 -28.73
CA SER A 306 -11.84 33.26 -28.97
C SER A 306 -12.42 34.00 -27.76
N GLN A 307 -13.52 33.51 -27.17
CA GLN A 307 -14.15 34.14 -26.00
C GLN A 307 -13.19 34.20 -24.80
N VAL A 308 -12.50 33.09 -24.49
CA VAL A 308 -11.51 33.07 -23.40
C VAL A 308 -10.33 34.02 -23.70
N GLN A 309 -9.93 34.16 -24.96
CA GLN A 309 -8.90 35.12 -25.37
C GLN A 309 -9.38 36.58 -25.32
N GLU A 310 -10.66 36.85 -25.57
CA GLU A 310 -11.27 38.17 -25.50
C GLU A 310 -11.45 38.62 -24.05
N GLU A 311 -11.92 37.73 -23.17
CA GLU A 311 -11.96 37.94 -21.72
C GLU A 311 -10.55 38.23 -21.15
N LEU A 312 -9.54 37.45 -21.56
CA LEU A 312 -8.14 37.70 -21.17
C LEU A 312 -7.60 39.04 -21.68
N ARG A 313 -7.95 39.46 -22.91
CA ARG A 313 -7.57 40.79 -23.45
C ARG A 313 -8.23 41.92 -22.66
N SER A 314 -9.52 41.80 -22.36
CA SER A 314 -10.27 42.77 -21.57
C SER A 314 -9.67 42.95 -20.16
N VAL A 315 -9.33 41.84 -19.48
CA VAL A 315 -8.65 41.89 -18.17
C VAL A 315 -7.26 42.54 -18.26
N LEU A 316 -6.48 42.24 -19.30
CA LEU A 316 -5.18 42.88 -19.54
C LEU A 316 -5.31 44.39 -19.80
N GLU A 317 -6.27 44.81 -20.61
CA GLU A 317 -6.52 46.21 -20.95
C GLU A 317 -6.94 47.02 -19.72
N GLY A 318 -7.91 46.53 -18.93
CA GLY A 318 -8.29 47.15 -17.66
C GLY A 318 -7.14 47.21 -16.64
N THR A 319 -6.24 46.22 -16.65
CA THR A 319 -5.03 46.26 -15.80
C THR A 319 -4.05 47.36 -16.24
N ILE A 320 -3.91 47.58 -17.54
CA ILE A 320 -3.08 48.67 -18.10
C ILE A 320 -3.68 50.03 -17.76
N GLU A 321 -5.00 50.20 -17.87
CA GLU A 321 -5.69 51.45 -17.49
C GLU A 321 -5.53 51.75 -16.00
N LEU A 322 -5.77 50.77 -15.12
CA LEU A 322 -5.57 50.93 -13.68
C LEU A 322 -4.12 51.33 -13.36
N THR A 323 -3.14 50.74 -14.07
CA THR A 323 -1.72 51.08 -13.90
C THR A 323 -1.43 52.52 -14.31
N LYS A 324 -2.02 53.03 -15.40
CA LYS A 324 -1.91 54.43 -15.82
C LYS A 324 -2.48 55.38 -14.76
N ILE A 325 -3.69 55.11 -14.26
CA ILE A 325 -4.35 55.93 -13.23
C ILE A 325 -3.49 55.99 -11.95
N LEU A 326 -2.93 54.87 -11.50
CA LEU A 326 -2.05 54.83 -10.33
C LEU A 326 -0.73 55.58 -10.55
N GLN A 327 -0.17 55.54 -11.77
CA GLN A 327 1.03 56.32 -12.12
C GLN A 327 0.74 57.83 -12.16
N GLU A 328 -0.41 58.23 -12.71
CA GLU A 328 -0.87 59.62 -12.76
C GLU A 328 -1.11 60.18 -11.35
N GLN A 329 -1.80 59.43 -10.49
CA GLN A 329 -1.98 59.78 -9.06
C GLN A 329 -0.63 59.93 -8.33
N LEU A 330 0.32 59.02 -8.58
CA LEU A 330 1.67 59.11 -7.98
C LEU A 330 2.44 60.35 -8.47
N HIS A 331 2.27 60.72 -9.75
CA HIS A 331 2.86 61.93 -10.32
C HIS A 331 2.22 63.20 -9.73
N GLU A 332 0.90 63.22 -9.59
CA GLU A 332 0.16 64.34 -9.01
C GLU A 332 0.53 64.55 -7.52
N LEU A 333 0.66 63.47 -6.74
CA LEU A 333 1.13 63.53 -5.34
C LEU A 333 2.57 64.04 -5.22
N ARG A 334 3.45 63.74 -6.20
CA ARG A 334 4.80 64.31 -6.27
C ARG A 334 4.77 65.81 -6.57
N LEU A 335 3.95 66.24 -7.54
CA LEU A 335 3.76 67.68 -7.85
C LEU A 335 3.17 68.45 -6.67
N LYS A 336 2.22 67.86 -5.93
CA LYS A 336 1.61 68.44 -4.73
C LYS A 336 2.53 68.45 -3.50
N GLY A 337 3.78 67.99 -3.61
CA GLY A 337 4.78 68.08 -2.54
C GLY A 337 4.58 67.12 -1.36
N TRP A 338 3.68 66.13 -1.46
CA TRP A 338 3.34 65.21 -0.36
C TRP A 338 4.49 64.30 0.11
N ASN A 339 5.62 64.28 -0.60
CA ASN A 339 6.83 63.53 -0.25
C ASN A 339 8.04 64.43 0.09
N VAL A 340 7.84 65.75 0.30
CA VAL A 340 8.91 66.62 0.81
C VAL A 340 9.02 66.41 2.32
N ALA A 341 9.85 65.45 2.73
CA ALA A 341 10.25 65.33 4.13
C ALA A 341 10.86 66.66 4.60
N PRO A 342 10.51 67.16 5.81
CA PRO A 342 11.13 68.37 6.34
C PRO A 342 12.63 68.11 6.50
N ARG A 343 13.45 68.89 5.78
CA ARG A 343 14.90 68.89 5.95
C ARG A 343 15.21 69.54 7.29
N SER A 344 15.59 68.72 8.27
CA SER A 344 16.22 69.10 9.53
C SER A 344 17.65 69.58 9.30
#